data_AF-A0A7X8UP02-F1
#
_entry.id   AF-A0A7X8UP02-F1
#
_cell.length_a   1.000
_cell.length_b   1.000
_cell.length_c   1.000
_cell.angle_alpha   90.00
_cell.angle_beta   90.00
_cell.angle_gamma   90.00
#
_symmetry.space_group_name_H-M   'P 1'
#
loop_
_entity.id
_entity.type
_entity.pdbx_description
1 polymer ?
#
loop_
_entity_poly.entity_id
_entity_poly.type
_entity_poly.pdbx_seq_one_letter_code
_entity_poly.pdbx_strand_id
1 'polypeptide(L)'
;MNDKRTVSVAGAGQNAGKHVEKVAYSIPVVGRRFNVCANANYNAFPDLALSSDGKRLICAWRAGDHHKPARYSGIFVAVSDDRGATWSKPLALGESFDITSLLWNCPSLKVLDDGRIVLLADYSESGQLSENERPPHKIAMFVSDDDGESWKRSDDPPARGLCPDRLFVTSTGAWLLTTQQWKRFAGCQCLVVYVWRSEDHGKTWTARSSAANRRNTIFARPR
;
A
#
# COMPACT_ATOMS: atom_id res chain seq x y z
N MET A 1 -7.19 -14.87 -33.55
CA MET A 1 -7.69 -13.62 -34.16
C MET A 1 -7.79 -12.60 -33.04
N ASN A 2 -6.82 -11.69 -32.94
CA ASN A 2 -6.71 -10.74 -31.82
C ASN A 2 -7.41 -9.43 -32.16
N ASP A 3 -8.45 -9.12 -31.39
CA ASP A 3 -9.21 -7.87 -31.45
C ASP A 3 -8.38 -6.75 -30.79
N LYS A 4 -7.83 -5.83 -31.60
CA LYS A 4 -7.14 -4.63 -31.12
C LYS A 4 -8.17 -3.53 -30.92
N ARG A 5 -8.57 -3.26 -29.69
CA ARG A 5 -9.39 -2.06 -29.39
C ARG A 5 -8.49 -0.87 -29.09
N THR A 6 -8.55 0.13 -29.96
CA THR A 6 -7.94 1.44 -29.79
C THR A 6 -8.94 2.38 -29.11
N VAL A 7 -8.56 3.06 -28.03
CA VAL A 7 -9.39 4.11 -27.42
C VAL A 7 -8.74 5.46 -27.73
N SER A 8 -9.46 6.31 -28.45
CA SER A 8 -9.09 7.70 -28.73
C SER A 8 -9.92 8.64 -27.87
N VAL A 9 -9.27 9.60 -27.22
CA VAL A 9 -9.92 10.71 -26.51
C VAL A 9 -9.61 11.99 -27.25
N ALA A 10 -10.66 12.66 -27.77
CA ALA A 10 -10.55 13.96 -28.43
C ALA A 10 -10.84 15.09 -27.42
N GLY A 11 -9.90 16.01 -27.26
CA GLY A 11 -10.10 17.30 -26.60
C GLY A 11 -9.97 18.41 -27.65
N ALA A 12 -11.00 19.25 -27.78
CA ALA A 12 -11.08 20.33 -28.75
C ALA A 12 -10.52 21.65 -28.18
N GLY A 13 -9.54 22.24 -28.89
CA GLY A 13 -9.23 23.68 -29.03
C GLY A 13 -8.77 24.46 -27.79
N GLN A 14 -7.91 25.49 -27.85
CA GLN A 14 -7.13 26.15 -28.90
C GLN A 14 -5.94 26.84 -28.19
N ASN A 15 -4.73 26.74 -28.74
CA ASN A 15 -3.76 27.85 -28.72
C ASN A 15 -2.63 27.60 -29.71
N ALA A 16 -2.39 28.61 -30.55
CA ALA A 16 -1.51 28.59 -31.69
C ALA A 16 -0.03 28.73 -31.30
N GLY A 17 0.85 28.12 -32.10
CA GLY A 17 2.23 28.60 -32.26
C GLY A 17 3.32 27.91 -31.43
N LYS A 18 3.53 26.61 -31.66
CA LYS A 18 4.83 25.91 -31.65
C LYS A 18 4.55 24.49 -32.17
N HIS A 19 5.16 24.08 -33.28
CA HIS A 19 5.09 22.70 -33.76
C HIS A 19 5.78 21.81 -32.72
N VAL A 20 4.99 21.25 -31.79
CA VAL A 20 5.41 20.14 -30.95
C VAL A 20 5.15 18.90 -31.77
N GLU A 21 6.20 18.29 -32.33
CA GLU A 21 6.08 16.92 -32.82
C GLU A 21 5.67 16.04 -31.65
N LYS A 22 4.43 15.53 -31.69
CA LYS A 22 4.00 14.46 -30.81
C LYS A 22 4.80 13.21 -31.19
N VAL A 23 5.92 12.99 -30.53
CA VAL A 23 6.58 11.69 -30.54
C VAL A 23 5.69 10.72 -29.78
N ALA A 24 4.91 9.94 -30.51
CA ALA A 24 4.13 8.85 -29.95
C ALA A 24 5.07 7.67 -29.72
N TYR A 25 5.47 7.45 -28.47
CA TYR A 25 6.11 6.20 -28.07
C TYR A 25 5.02 5.12 -27.96
N SER A 26 4.89 4.26 -28.96
CA SER A 26 4.24 2.97 -28.77
C SER A 26 5.27 2.04 -28.14
N ILE A 27 5.26 1.88 -26.82
CA ILE A 27 5.92 0.73 -26.20
C ILE A 27 5.04 -0.47 -26.57
N PRO A 28 5.49 -1.43 -27.39
CA PRO A 28 4.76 -2.66 -27.59
C PRO A 28 4.84 -3.46 -26.29
N VAL A 29 3.94 -3.16 -25.36
CA VAL A 29 3.76 -3.99 -24.17
C VAL A 29 3.06 -5.25 -24.66
N VAL A 30 3.84 -6.25 -25.10
CA VAL A 30 3.37 -7.64 -25.09
C VAL A 30 3.33 -8.05 -23.62
N GLY A 31 2.38 -7.46 -22.89
CA GLY A 31 2.21 -7.70 -21.47
C GLY A 31 1.77 -9.15 -21.29
N ARG A 32 2.57 -9.93 -20.57
CA ARG A 32 2.14 -11.23 -20.06
C ARG A 32 1.41 -10.98 -18.73
N ARG A 33 0.21 -11.53 -18.60
CA ARG A 33 -0.54 -11.52 -17.35
C ARG A 33 -0.16 -12.78 -16.57
N PHE A 34 0.24 -12.61 -15.32
CA PHE A 34 0.52 -13.70 -14.41
C PHE A 34 -0.42 -13.62 -13.20
N ASN A 35 -0.85 -14.77 -12.70
CA ASN A 35 -1.71 -14.86 -11.53
C ASN A 35 -0.84 -15.14 -10.30
N VAL A 36 -0.90 -14.26 -9.31
CA VAL A 36 -0.18 -14.43 -8.03
C VAL A 36 -0.90 -15.43 -7.12
N CYS A 37 -2.23 -15.32 -7.04
CA CYS A 37 -3.10 -16.25 -6.30
C CYS A 37 -4.44 -16.35 -7.04
N ALA A 38 -5.03 -17.56 -7.07
CA ALA A 38 -6.27 -17.85 -7.79
C ALA A 38 -7.37 -18.50 -6.92
N ASN A 39 -7.18 -18.59 -5.60
CA ASN A 39 -8.20 -19.12 -4.70
C ASN A 39 -9.38 -18.12 -4.56
N ALA A 40 -10.60 -18.64 -4.35
CA ALA A 40 -11.88 -17.92 -4.38
C ALA A 40 -12.12 -16.92 -3.22
N ASN A 41 -11.08 -16.26 -2.74
CA ASN A 41 -11.13 -15.22 -1.73
C ASN A 41 -11.08 -13.83 -2.39
N TYR A 42 -11.66 -12.83 -1.73
CA TYR A 42 -11.48 -11.42 -2.08
C TYR A 42 -10.01 -11.04 -1.83
N ASN A 43 -9.20 -11.06 -2.88
CA ASN A 43 -7.79 -10.65 -2.84
C ASN A 43 -7.67 -9.22 -3.41
N ALA A 44 -7.20 -8.27 -2.61
CA ALA A 44 -7.17 -6.86 -2.96
C ALA A 44 -6.00 -6.11 -2.34
N PHE A 45 -5.85 -4.83 -2.72
CA PHE A 45 -4.84 -3.92 -2.21
C PHE A 45 -3.41 -4.49 -2.28
N PRO A 46 -2.97 -4.96 -3.48
CA PRO A 46 -1.64 -5.50 -3.61
C PRO A 46 -0.60 -4.38 -3.53
N ASP A 47 0.55 -4.72 -2.97
CA ASP A 47 1.79 -3.96 -3.17
C ASP A 47 2.89 -4.93 -3.64
N LEU A 48 3.78 -4.43 -4.49
CA LEU A 48 4.84 -5.21 -5.12
C LEU A 48 6.18 -4.52 -4.89
N ALA A 49 7.19 -5.29 -4.49
CA ALA A 49 8.56 -4.83 -4.36
C ALA A 49 9.52 -5.78 -5.08
N LEU A 50 10.67 -5.26 -5.47
CA LEU A 50 11.78 -6.02 -6.02
C LEU A 50 12.89 -6.06 -4.95
N SER A 51 13.46 -7.24 -4.70
CA SER A 51 14.59 -7.42 -3.77
C SER A 51 15.74 -6.49 -4.12
N SER A 52 16.59 -6.21 -3.13
CA SER A 52 17.73 -5.30 -3.29
C SER A 52 18.70 -5.73 -4.40
N ASP A 53 18.83 -7.04 -4.64
CA ASP A 53 19.65 -7.62 -5.70
C ASP A 53 18.98 -7.66 -7.08
N GLY A 54 17.72 -7.22 -7.17
CA GLY A 54 16.97 -7.11 -8.42
C GLY A 54 16.44 -8.43 -8.98
N LYS A 55 16.50 -9.55 -8.24
CA LYS A 55 16.15 -10.89 -8.76
C LYS A 55 14.78 -11.37 -8.36
N ARG A 56 14.35 -11.07 -7.14
CA ARG A 56 13.13 -11.61 -6.55
C ARG A 56 12.04 -10.56 -6.45
N LEU A 57 10.84 -10.90 -6.90
CA LEU A 57 9.64 -10.11 -6.66
C LEU A 57 8.98 -10.56 -5.35
N ILE A 58 8.50 -9.61 -4.57
CA ILE A 58 7.74 -9.82 -3.34
C ILE A 58 6.40 -9.12 -3.51
N CYS A 59 5.30 -9.88 -3.46
CA CYS A 59 3.95 -9.35 -3.56
C CYS A 59 3.25 -9.54 -2.23
N ALA A 60 2.73 -8.46 -1.65
CA ALA A 60 1.86 -8.50 -0.48
C ALA A 60 0.45 -8.10 -0.87
N TRP A 61 -0.57 -8.69 -0.25
CA TRP A 61 -1.95 -8.30 -0.48
C TRP A 61 -2.83 -8.60 0.73
N ARG A 62 -4.02 -8.01 0.70
CA ARG A 62 -5.11 -8.37 1.61
C ARG A 62 -5.90 -9.54 1.02
N ALA A 63 -6.11 -10.59 1.81
CA ALA A 63 -7.14 -11.58 1.55
C ALA A 63 -8.34 -11.36 2.49
N GLY A 64 -9.54 -11.66 2.02
CA GLY A 64 -10.77 -11.60 2.80
C GLY A 64 -11.92 -12.30 2.10
N ASP A 65 -13.11 -12.25 2.67
CA ASP A 65 -14.33 -12.71 2.00
C ASP A 65 -15.00 -11.60 1.17
N HIS A 66 -14.84 -10.33 1.55
CA HIS A 66 -15.37 -9.17 0.84
C HIS A 66 -14.52 -7.90 1.01
N HIS A 67 -14.88 -6.83 0.27
CA HIS A 67 -14.29 -5.50 0.43
C HIS A 67 -14.40 -5.00 1.88
N LYS A 68 -15.57 -5.15 2.49
CA LYS A 68 -15.78 -5.08 3.94
C LYS A 68 -15.91 -6.51 4.44
N PRO A 69 -14.87 -7.11 5.04
CA PRO A 69 -14.91 -8.49 5.45
C PRO A 69 -15.97 -8.70 6.52
N ALA A 70 -16.57 -9.88 6.51
CA ALA A 70 -17.63 -10.28 7.43
C ALA A 70 -17.21 -11.48 8.30
N ARG A 71 -16.30 -12.32 7.80
CA ARG A 71 -15.83 -13.52 8.50
C ARG A 71 -14.31 -13.68 8.49
N TYR A 72 -13.64 -13.11 7.50
CA TYR A 72 -12.23 -13.37 7.30
C TYR A 72 -11.49 -12.17 6.74
N SER A 73 -10.33 -11.89 7.33
CA SER A 73 -9.35 -10.96 6.77
C SER A 73 -7.93 -11.42 7.10
N GLY A 74 -7.00 -11.21 6.19
CA GLY A 74 -5.60 -11.49 6.42
C GLY A 74 -4.66 -10.75 5.49
N ILE A 75 -3.39 -10.68 5.89
CA ILE A 75 -2.29 -10.15 5.10
C ILE A 75 -1.42 -11.31 4.63
N PHE A 76 -1.20 -11.37 3.33
CA PHE A 76 -0.45 -12.44 2.68
C PHE A 76 0.72 -11.89 1.92
N VAL A 77 1.76 -12.72 1.79
CA VAL A 77 2.93 -12.48 0.95
C VAL A 77 3.20 -13.70 0.09
N ALA A 78 3.65 -13.49 -1.14
CA ALA A 78 4.26 -14.50 -1.99
C ALA A 78 5.45 -13.90 -2.72
N VAL A 79 6.40 -14.77 -3.07
CA VAL A 79 7.62 -14.38 -3.79
C VAL A 79 7.69 -15.04 -5.16
N SER A 80 8.47 -14.44 -6.06
CA SER A 80 8.74 -14.99 -7.38
C SER A 80 10.19 -14.76 -7.77
N ASP A 81 10.85 -15.83 -8.20
CA ASP A 81 12.25 -15.84 -8.67
C ASP A 81 12.39 -15.83 -10.20
N ASP A 82 11.27 -15.81 -10.91
CA ASP A 82 11.20 -15.91 -12.37
C ASP A 82 10.44 -14.74 -13.01
N ARG A 83 10.55 -13.56 -12.38
CA ARG A 83 9.94 -12.30 -12.82
C ARG A 83 8.41 -12.37 -12.90
N GLY A 84 7.81 -13.06 -11.94
CA GLY A 84 6.37 -13.16 -11.75
C GLY A 84 5.71 -14.25 -12.56
N ALA A 85 6.47 -15.10 -13.27
CA ALA A 85 5.89 -16.16 -14.07
C ALA A 85 5.28 -17.26 -13.20
N THR A 86 5.93 -17.60 -12.09
CA THR A 86 5.43 -18.45 -11.02
C THR A 86 5.61 -17.77 -9.67
N TRP A 87 4.82 -18.20 -8.70
CA TRP A 87 4.79 -17.63 -7.35
C TRP A 87 4.86 -18.75 -6.31
N SER A 88 5.51 -18.48 -5.19
CA SER A 88 5.51 -19.37 -4.04
C SER A 88 4.11 -19.56 -3.47
N LYS A 89 3.93 -20.59 -2.63
CA LYS A 89 2.70 -20.72 -1.85
C LYS A 89 2.55 -19.47 -0.97
N PRO A 90 1.36 -18.83 -0.93
CA PRO A 90 1.14 -17.67 -0.08
C PRO A 90 1.44 -17.96 1.40
N LEU A 91 2.23 -17.10 2.02
CA LEU A 91 2.50 -17.07 3.44
C LEU A 91 1.56 -16.05 4.10
N ALA A 92 0.83 -16.47 5.12
CA ALA A 92 0.03 -15.58 5.95
C ALA A 92 0.90 -14.89 7.01
N LEU A 93 0.90 -13.55 7.06
CA LEU A 93 1.57 -12.79 8.12
C LEU A 93 0.64 -12.47 9.29
N GLY A 94 -0.66 -12.36 9.01
CA GLY A 94 -1.70 -12.15 10.00
C GLY A 94 -3.04 -12.58 9.42
N GLU A 95 -3.81 -13.30 10.21
CA GLU A 95 -5.16 -13.74 9.85
C GLU A 95 -6.11 -13.48 11.00
N SER A 96 -7.37 -13.25 10.65
CA SER A 96 -8.47 -13.21 11.59
C SER A 96 -9.67 -13.91 10.99
N PHE A 97 -10.23 -14.84 11.77
CA PHE A 97 -11.51 -15.52 11.53
C PHE A 97 -12.63 -15.01 12.45
N ASP A 98 -12.27 -14.09 13.37
CA ASP A 98 -13.21 -13.32 14.18
C ASP A 98 -12.96 -11.84 13.89
N ILE A 99 -13.61 -11.36 12.84
CA ILE A 99 -13.45 -9.97 12.41
C ILE A 99 -13.89 -8.96 13.47
N THR A 100 -14.66 -9.37 14.48
CA THR A 100 -15.16 -8.45 15.52
C THR A 100 -14.08 -8.07 16.53
N SER A 101 -13.05 -8.90 16.67
CA SER A 101 -11.91 -8.70 17.57
C SER A 101 -10.61 -8.34 16.86
N LEU A 102 -10.45 -8.74 15.60
CA LEU A 102 -9.28 -8.37 14.81
C LEU A 102 -9.63 -8.29 13.33
N LEU A 103 -9.22 -7.22 12.67
CA LEU A 103 -9.41 -7.04 11.25
C LEU A 103 -8.13 -6.54 10.58
N TRP A 104 -7.75 -7.16 9.47
CA TRP A 104 -6.63 -6.76 8.62
C TRP A 104 -7.09 -6.06 7.34
N ASN A 105 -6.34 -5.07 6.89
CA ASN A 105 -6.71 -4.25 5.74
C ASN A 105 -5.57 -4.07 4.72
N CYS A 106 -4.93 -2.90 4.64
CA CYS A 106 -4.05 -2.58 3.52
C CYS A 106 -2.57 -2.79 3.87
N PRO A 107 -1.85 -3.67 3.15
CA PRO A 107 -0.40 -3.79 3.28
C PRO A 107 0.36 -2.78 2.39
N SER A 108 1.59 -2.44 2.78
CA SER A 108 2.59 -1.79 1.93
C SER A 108 3.98 -2.31 2.21
N LEU A 109 4.83 -2.38 1.18
CA LEU A 109 6.16 -2.98 1.19
C LEU A 109 7.25 -1.94 0.92
N LYS A 110 8.31 -1.98 1.72
CA LYS A 110 9.55 -1.22 1.50
C LYS A 110 10.76 -2.14 1.61
N VAL A 111 11.53 -2.23 0.53
CA VAL A 111 12.89 -2.79 0.57
C VAL A 111 13.83 -1.66 0.99
N LEU A 112 14.64 -1.93 2.01
CA LEU A 112 15.63 -1.02 2.56
C LEU A 112 16.98 -1.21 1.85
N ASP A 113 17.86 -0.22 1.96
CA ASP A 113 19.17 -0.24 1.31
C ASP A 113 20.10 -1.33 1.87
N ASP A 114 19.84 -1.81 3.09
CA ASP A 114 20.55 -2.92 3.72
C ASP A 114 19.96 -4.30 3.36
N GLY A 115 19.00 -4.35 2.43
CA GLY A 115 18.36 -5.57 1.94
C GLY A 115 17.16 -6.04 2.76
N ARG A 116 16.94 -5.52 3.97
CA ARG A 116 15.76 -5.88 4.76
C ARG A 116 14.47 -5.40 4.08
N ILE A 117 13.40 -6.14 4.28
CA ILE A 117 12.08 -5.78 3.77
C ILE A 117 11.16 -5.46 4.95
N VAL A 118 10.55 -4.28 4.93
CA VAL A 118 9.53 -3.86 5.88
C VAL A 118 8.17 -3.95 5.21
N LEU A 119 7.24 -4.67 5.84
CA LEU A 119 5.83 -4.66 5.51
C LEU A 119 5.07 -3.93 6.62
N LEU A 120 4.26 -2.95 6.23
CA LEU A 120 3.31 -2.29 7.11
C LEU A 120 1.91 -2.73 6.75
N ALA A 121 1.03 -2.91 7.73
CA ALA A 121 -0.38 -3.17 7.48
C ALA A 121 -1.27 -2.50 8.53
N ASP A 122 -2.33 -1.83 8.11
CA ASP A 122 -3.32 -1.36 9.07
C ASP A 122 -4.26 -2.47 9.53
N TYR A 123 -4.60 -2.42 10.81
CA TYR A 123 -5.47 -3.39 11.45
C TYR A 123 -6.33 -2.74 12.55
N SER A 124 -7.49 -3.33 12.82
CA SER A 124 -8.41 -2.91 13.88
C SER A 124 -8.60 -4.01 14.91
N GLU A 125 -8.76 -3.63 16.19
CA GLU A 125 -9.13 -4.52 17.31
C GLU A 125 -10.58 -4.33 17.77
N SER A 126 -11.35 -3.45 17.11
CA SER A 126 -12.78 -3.22 17.36
C SER A 126 -13.67 -3.70 16.21
N GLY A 127 -13.06 -4.24 15.16
CA GLY A 127 -13.70 -5.12 14.22
C GLY A 127 -14.63 -4.50 13.19
N GLN A 128 -14.46 -3.23 12.87
CA GLN A 128 -15.19 -2.59 11.77
C GLN A 128 -14.24 -1.88 10.82
N LEU A 129 -14.23 -2.28 9.54
CA LEU A 129 -13.65 -1.44 8.47
C LEU A 129 -14.50 -0.18 8.30
N SER A 130 -14.20 0.82 9.12
CA SER A 130 -14.86 2.10 9.13
C SER A 130 -13.82 3.21 9.09
N GLU A 131 -13.98 4.09 8.13
CA GLU A 131 -13.26 5.35 8.02
C GLU A 131 -13.44 6.25 9.26
N ASN A 132 -14.49 6.00 10.05
CA ASN A 132 -14.81 6.71 11.27
C ASN A 132 -14.59 5.86 12.53
N GLU A 133 -13.89 4.73 12.43
CA GLU A 133 -13.67 3.83 13.57
C GLU A 133 -12.97 4.55 14.73
N ARG A 134 -13.39 4.19 15.94
CA ARG A 134 -12.83 4.70 17.19
C ARG A 134 -12.60 3.52 18.16
N PRO A 135 -11.35 3.26 18.58
CA PRO A 135 -10.11 3.94 18.18
C PRO A 135 -9.79 3.73 16.68
N PRO A 136 -9.03 4.64 16.03
CA PRO A 136 -8.58 4.40 14.66
C PRO A 136 -7.68 3.15 14.59
N HIS A 137 -7.63 2.54 13.40
CA HIS A 137 -6.76 1.42 13.10
C HIS A 137 -5.32 1.64 13.60
N LYS A 138 -4.71 0.56 14.08
CA LYS A 138 -3.29 0.47 14.41
C LYS A 138 -2.50 0.08 13.16
N ILE A 139 -1.17 0.27 13.19
CA ILE A 139 -0.28 -0.16 12.12
C ILE A 139 0.62 -1.26 12.66
N ALA A 140 0.52 -2.45 12.08
CA ALA A 140 1.47 -3.54 12.34
C ALA A 140 2.71 -3.37 11.47
N MET A 141 3.86 -3.81 11.99
CA MET A 141 5.12 -3.85 11.25
C MET A 141 5.69 -5.26 11.24
N PHE A 142 6.01 -5.75 10.05
CA PHE A 142 6.70 -7.03 9.83
C PHE A 142 8.02 -6.77 9.11
N VAL A 143 9.04 -7.55 9.43
CA VAL A 143 10.37 -7.42 8.84
C VAL A 143 10.83 -8.79 8.34
N SER A 144 11.37 -8.82 7.13
CA SER A 144 12.11 -9.94 6.56
C SER A 144 13.57 -9.56 6.39
N ASP A 145 14.45 -10.48 6.77
CA ASP A 145 15.91 -10.37 6.63
C ASP A 145 16.45 -11.31 5.52
N ASP A 146 15.57 -12.01 4.80
CA ASP A 146 15.87 -13.12 3.88
C ASP A 146 15.05 -13.04 2.57
N ASP A 147 14.95 -11.83 2.02
CA ASP A 147 14.26 -11.54 0.75
C ASP A 147 12.82 -12.06 0.68
N GLY A 148 12.10 -12.02 1.80
CA GLY A 148 10.69 -12.36 1.90
C GLY A 148 10.38 -13.84 2.11
N GLU A 149 11.39 -14.70 2.33
CA GLU A 149 11.19 -16.12 2.68
C GLU A 149 10.53 -16.27 4.05
N SER A 150 11.00 -15.51 5.04
CA SER A 150 10.45 -15.49 6.39
C SER A 150 10.27 -14.07 6.92
N TRP A 151 9.34 -13.94 7.87
CA TRP A 151 8.91 -12.65 8.39
C TRP A 151 8.77 -12.72 9.91
N LYS A 152 9.16 -11.64 10.59
CA LYS A 152 9.00 -11.45 12.03
C LYS A 152 8.16 -10.21 12.27
N ARG A 153 7.20 -10.29 13.19
CA ARG A 153 6.50 -9.10 13.68
C ARG A 153 7.47 -8.29 14.57
N SER A 154 7.57 -7.00 14.30
CA SER A 154 8.29 -6.03 15.10
C SER A 154 7.33 -5.25 16.01
N ASP A 155 7.85 -4.33 16.81
CA ASP A 155 7.01 -3.43 17.58
C ASP A 155 6.19 -2.55 16.65
N ASP A 156 4.89 -2.49 16.90
CA ASP A 156 3.97 -1.68 16.10
C ASP A 156 4.28 -0.19 16.28
N PRO A 157 4.41 0.59 15.18
CA PRO A 157 4.52 2.03 15.29
C PRO A 157 3.33 2.62 16.08
N PRO A 158 3.52 3.74 16.80
CA PRO A 158 2.42 4.44 17.47
C PRO A 158 1.45 5.09 16.46
N ALA A 159 1.74 4.98 15.16
CA ALA A 159 0.88 5.46 14.09
C ALA A 159 -0.53 4.85 14.17
N ARG A 160 -1.50 5.68 13.79
CA ARG A 160 -2.91 5.34 13.76
C ARG A 160 -3.55 5.81 12.46
N GLY A 161 -4.50 5.05 11.94
CA GLY A 161 -5.20 5.34 10.70
C GLY A 161 -5.12 4.20 9.69
N LEU A 162 -5.71 4.45 8.54
CA LEU A 162 -5.86 3.49 7.45
C LEU A 162 -4.74 3.66 6.42
N CYS A 163 -4.51 2.59 5.65
CA CYS A 163 -3.72 2.60 4.42
C CYS A 163 -2.34 3.24 4.61
N PRO A 164 -1.45 2.62 5.42
CA PRO A 164 -0.09 3.10 5.58
C PRO A 164 0.57 3.13 4.20
N ASP A 165 1.05 4.31 3.80
CA ASP A 165 1.81 4.41 2.55
C ASP A 165 3.15 3.67 2.69
N ARG A 166 3.82 3.41 1.56
CA ARG A 166 5.15 2.82 1.54
C ARG A 166 6.10 3.65 2.42
N LEU A 167 6.74 2.98 3.38
CA LEU A 167 7.73 3.59 4.25
C LEU A 167 8.80 4.32 3.41
N PHE A 168 9.03 5.59 3.72
CA PHE A 168 10.04 6.39 3.05
C PHE A 168 11.28 6.53 3.93
N VAL A 169 12.46 6.33 3.36
CA VAL A 169 13.74 6.53 4.06
C VAL A 169 14.37 7.77 3.43
N THR A 170 14.60 8.79 4.25
CA THR A 170 15.24 10.04 3.82
C THR A 170 16.73 9.82 3.56
N SER A 171 17.36 10.78 2.88
CA SER A 171 18.81 10.75 2.65
C SER A 171 19.65 10.80 3.93
N THR A 172 19.07 11.22 5.06
CA THR A 172 19.73 11.20 6.37
C THR A 172 19.45 9.90 7.16
N GLY A 173 18.81 8.91 6.54
CA GLY A 173 18.45 7.63 7.18
C GLY A 173 17.16 7.66 8.01
N ALA A 174 16.52 8.82 8.19
CA ALA A 174 15.26 8.92 8.93
C ALA A 174 14.12 8.21 8.19
N TRP A 175 13.29 7.48 8.92
CA TRP A 175 12.10 6.80 8.40
C TRP A 175 10.88 7.71 8.51
N LEU A 176 10.08 7.80 7.45
CA LEU A 176 8.79 8.49 7.41
C LEU A 176 7.68 7.48 7.11
N LEU A 177 6.68 7.45 7.98
CA LEU A 177 5.47 6.64 7.86
C LEU A 177 4.27 7.57 7.79
N THR A 178 3.43 7.41 6.78
CA THR A 178 2.20 8.20 6.67
C THR A 178 0.96 7.33 6.82
N THR A 179 -0.04 7.84 7.55
CA THR A 179 -1.34 7.19 7.72
C THR A 179 -2.47 8.15 7.45
N GLN A 180 -3.63 7.62 7.07
CA GLN A 180 -4.78 8.41 6.68
C GLN A 180 -5.89 8.30 7.74
N GLN A 181 -6.48 9.43 8.13
CA GLN A 181 -7.63 9.44 9.03
C GLN A 181 -8.66 10.45 8.54
N TRP A 182 -9.93 10.05 8.52
CA TRP A 182 -11.00 11.00 8.31
C TRP A 182 -11.22 11.83 9.57
N LYS A 183 -11.31 13.15 9.39
CA LYS A 183 -11.57 14.13 10.44
C LYS A 183 -12.70 15.04 10.01
N ARG A 184 -13.41 15.60 11.01
CA ARG A 184 -14.47 16.57 10.78
C ARG A 184 -13.97 17.95 11.19
N PHE A 185 -13.99 18.91 10.26
CA PHE A 185 -13.67 20.30 10.51
C PHE A 185 -14.79 21.18 9.96
N ALA A 186 -15.31 22.10 10.79
CA ALA A 186 -16.35 23.05 10.41
C ALA A 186 -17.54 22.43 9.65
N GLY A 187 -17.95 21.20 10.01
CA GLY A 187 -19.06 20.50 9.35
C GLY A 187 -18.67 19.64 8.13
N CYS A 188 -17.46 19.77 7.59
CA CYS A 188 -16.98 18.95 6.47
C CYS A 188 -16.12 17.78 6.96
N GLN A 189 -16.28 16.61 6.33
CA GLN A 189 -15.38 15.47 6.53
C GLN A 189 -14.21 15.59 5.54
N CYS A 190 -12.97 15.54 6.03
CA CYS A 190 -11.78 15.55 5.19
C CYS A 190 -10.81 14.44 5.59
N LEU A 191 -10.07 13.94 4.61
CA LEU A 191 -8.98 13.01 4.86
C LEU A 191 -7.74 13.79 5.31
N VAL A 192 -7.24 13.47 6.49
CA VAL A 192 -6.01 14.03 7.06
C VAL A 192 -4.92 12.98 6.98
N VAL A 193 -3.77 13.38 6.44
CA VAL A 193 -2.56 12.56 6.44
C VAL A 193 -1.72 12.94 7.64
N TYR A 194 -1.36 11.96 8.45
CA TYR A 194 -0.40 12.10 9.55
C TYR A 194 0.96 11.59 9.09
N VAL A 195 2.04 12.23 9.55
CA VAL A 195 3.42 11.81 9.24
C VAL A 195 4.15 11.50 10.53
N TRP A 196 4.66 10.28 10.63
CA TRP A 196 5.44 9.80 11.76
C TRP A 196 6.89 9.69 11.33
N ARG A 197 7.80 10.18 12.17
CA ARG A 197 9.23 10.17 11.87
C ARG A 197 9.99 9.37 12.92
N SER A 198 10.83 8.45 12.47
CA SER A 198 11.79 7.72 13.31
C SER A 198 13.21 8.05 12.85
N GLU A 199 14.11 8.26 13.82
CA GLU A 199 15.55 8.50 13.58
C GLU A 199 16.39 7.24 13.90
N ASP A 200 15.76 6.17 14.35
CA ASP A 200 16.39 4.97 14.92
C ASP A 200 15.86 3.67 14.30
N HIS A 201 15.51 3.76 13.02
CA HIS A 201 15.07 2.63 12.18
C HIS A 201 13.82 1.92 12.75
N GLY A 202 12.85 2.73 13.18
CA GLY A 202 11.52 2.27 13.59
C GLY A 202 11.39 1.90 15.07
N LYS A 203 12.43 2.06 15.89
CA LYS A 203 12.37 1.75 17.33
C LYS A 203 11.57 2.80 18.11
N THR A 204 11.73 4.08 17.78
CA THR A 204 10.96 5.18 18.35
C THR A 204 10.45 6.11 17.26
N TRP A 205 9.31 6.75 17.53
CA TRP A 205 8.62 7.58 16.55
C TRP A 205 8.16 8.89 17.17
N THR A 206 8.31 9.98 16.42
CA THR A 206 7.76 11.28 16.75
C THR A 206 6.63 11.61 15.78
N ALA A 207 5.48 12.00 16.32
CA ALA A 207 4.35 12.43 15.51
C ALA A 207 4.59 13.85 15.00
N ARG A 208 4.41 14.06 13.70
CA ARG A 208 4.18 15.39 13.15
C ARG A 208 2.91 15.38 12.31
N SER A 209 2.13 16.45 12.41
CA SER A 209 1.09 16.69 11.41
C SER A 209 1.68 17.60 10.34
N SER A 210 1.51 17.22 9.08
CA SER A 210 1.77 18.05 7.89
C SER A 210 0.78 17.60 6.81
N ALA A 211 0.16 18.43 5.97
CA ALA A 211 0.08 19.88 5.85
C ALA A 211 -1.26 20.24 5.19
N ALA A 212 -2.19 20.82 5.95
CA ALA A 212 -3.33 21.60 5.43
C ALA A 212 -3.79 22.60 6.50
N ASN A 213 -2.84 23.28 7.14
CA ASN A 213 -3.15 24.45 7.96
C ASN A 213 -2.08 25.52 7.82
N ARG A 214 -1.88 25.99 6.58
CA ARG A 214 -1.66 27.39 6.19
C ARG A 214 -1.96 27.48 4.69
N ARG A 215 -3.18 27.92 4.36
CA ARG A 215 -3.70 28.32 3.02
C ARG A 215 -3.40 27.35 1.85
N ASN A 216 -4.46 26.67 1.40
CA ASN A 216 -4.59 26.01 0.08
C ASN A 216 -3.61 24.90 -0.29
N THR A 217 -3.86 23.66 0.15
CA THR A 217 -3.89 22.49 -0.77
C THR A 217 -4.64 21.34 -0.11
N ILE A 218 -5.83 21.00 -0.61
CA ILE A 218 -6.53 19.75 -0.29
C ILE A 218 -6.24 18.83 -1.47
N PHE A 219 -5.49 17.75 -1.26
CA PHE A 219 -5.49 16.64 -2.22
C PHE A 219 -6.67 15.73 -1.88
N ALA A 220 -7.78 15.92 -2.59
CA ALA A 220 -8.87 14.96 -2.66
C ALA A 220 -8.69 14.13 -3.93
N ARG A 221 -8.77 12.80 -3.84
CA ARG A 221 -9.14 12.01 -5.03
C ARG A 221 -10.62 12.28 -5.29
N PRO A 222 -11.02 12.81 -6.46
CA PRO A 222 -12.43 12.87 -6.83
C PRO A 222 -12.95 11.44 -7.00
N ARG A 223 -14.25 11.25 -6.72
CA ARG A 223 -14.96 10.01 -7.03
C ARG A 223 -14.96 9.75 -8.55
#